data_AF-A0A239CSE8-F1
#
_entry.id   AF-A0A239CSE8-F1
#
_cell.length_a   1.000
_cell.length_b   1.000
_cell.length_c   1.000
_cell.angle_alpha   90.00
_cell.angle_beta   90.00
_cell.angle_gamma   90.00
#
_symmetry.space_group_name_H-M   'P 1'
#
loop_
_entity.id
_entity.type
_entity.pdbx_description
1 polymer ?
#
loop_
_entity_poly.entity_id
_entity_poly.type
_entity_poly.pdbx_seq_one_letter_code
_entity_poly.pdbx_strand_id
1 'polypeptide(L)'
;MARKSKPQKTTFNPISYLKSGNARKLPMHECLIPKSWQEDKKFPILFSRKHVNGNLTFVSVLVDLLCTGAKDVLFFVNEPDFIYHEILETYEENLLVEFVPVNYELIHNIIFESVAFAEEYGIAPHEDFRFVEMILEEDTDDFPRIDVPLGENGKAHLHLNEGDDRIKYFEHQILKYGKEGTYEIFYHDHEGVFDDDFEDDEEFEDYLMNSCLFWEEEDWEDYYENIDLEDLPIDIVYHIIPRLPDYDYEKMKQEKLFAPFTKIQSTDKPTSKSDYSKREREKMHEIFELLQDWDAIDTEPNPTIINKIENELKQSPNNRILLQYKWEYFHRIQADEKTIEIALEMKRKFPDYLFGLTCHAQTLIELEKVDEIPDAMNNLHKLQDLDPKRKKFHTTELLAFYSPWIYYYSMTGQIRAAFFLMRLLIELEVLGDISLHPMVLEAYRKATSKIVSAYLSKVKSGYISKDDFIERMMI
;
A
#
# COMPACT_ATOMS: atom_id res chain seq x y z
N MET A 1 43.86 9.96 -19.76
CA MET A 1 44.54 10.17 -18.46
C MET A 1 43.51 10.06 -17.35
N ALA A 2 43.93 9.64 -16.15
CA ALA A 2 43.05 9.20 -15.08
C ALA A 2 42.12 10.31 -14.52
N ARG A 3 40.89 9.91 -14.16
CA ARG A 3 40.07 10.63 -13.17
C ARG A 3 40.51 10.22 -11.76
N LYS A 4 40.47 11.17 -10.83
CA LYS A 4 40.27 10.88 -9.40
C LYS A 4 38.83 11.27 -9.05
N SER A 5 38.14 10.39 -8.33
CA SER A 5 36.75 10.55 -7.88
C SER A 5 36.64 11.32 -6.56
N LYS A 6 35.44 11.84 -6.30
CA LYS A 6 34.98 12.45 -5.03
C LYS A 6 33.45 12.72 -5.13
N PRO A 7 32.70 12.76 -4.02
CA PRO A 7 32.09 11.56 -3.42
C PRO A 7 30.56 11.65 -3.33
N GLN A 8 29.88 10.53 -3.07
CA GLN A 8 28.41 10.42 -3.04
C GLN A 8 27.80 10.72 -1.65
N LYS A 9 26.48 10.54 -1.54
CA LYS A 9 25.63 10.95 -0.41
C LYS A 9 24.41 10.03 -0.30
N THR A 10 24.19 9.60 0.94
CA THR A 10 23.07 8.85 1.52
C THR A 10 21.78 9.69 1.66
N THR A 11 20.60 9.05 1.73
CA THR A 11 19.25 9.65 1.78
C THR A 11 18.25 8.97 2.73
N PHE A 12 18.63 7.84 3.37
CA PHE A 12 17.95 7.08 4.47
C PHE A 12 16.80 6.08 4.12
N ASN A 13 16.95 4.79 4.51
CA ASN A 13 15.90 3.73 4.50
C ASN A 13 15.44 3.46 5.94
N PRO A 14 14.14 3.26 6.18
CA PRO A 14 13.64 2.66 7.42
C PRO A 14 14.29 1.30 7.77
N ILE A 15 14.10 0.27 6.94
CA ILE A 15 14.53 -1.11 7.16
C ILE A 15 16.06 -1.22 7.27
N SER A 16 16.81 -0.61 6.35
CA SER A 16 18.29 -0.64 6.41
C SER A 16 18.84 0.08 7.65
N TYR A 17 18.16 1.14 8.11
CA TYR A 17 18.53 1.80 9.37
C TYR A 17 18.29 0.90 10.59
N LEU A 18 17.20 0.13 10.59
CA LEU A 18 16.95 -0.90 11.62
C LEU A 18 18.02 -1.99 11.59
N LYS A 19 18.26 -2.62 10.42
CA LYS A 19 19.28 -3.66 10.21
C LYS A 19 20.69 -3.22 10.63
N SER A 20 21.04 -1.95 10.45
CA SER A 20 22.33 -1.40 10.91
C SER A 20 22.53 -1.37 12.44
N GLY A 21 21.52 -1.74 13.23
CA GLY A 21 21.49 -1.71 14.69
C GLY A 21 21.62 -0.29 15.26
N ASN A 22 21.53 0.75 14.43
CA ASN A 22 21.67 2.14 14.87
C ASN A 22 20.41 2.64 15.60
N ALA A 23 19.24 2.08 15.28
CA ALA A 23 18.02 2.34 16.04
C ALA A 23 18.20 2.02 17.53
N ARG A 24 18.73 0.83 17.88
CA ARG A 24 19.04 0.44 19.28
C ARG A 24 19.98 1.43 20.00
N LYS A 25 20.86 2.12 19.26
CA LYS A 25 21.85 3.07 19.82
C LYS A 25 21.27 4.46 20.08
N LEU A 26 20.07 4.75 19.59
CA LEU A 26 19.40 6.02 19.85
C LEU A 26 18.95 6.09 21.32
N PRO A 27 19.00 7.29 21.95
CA PRO A 27 18.39 7.47 23.26
C PRO A 27 16.89 7.19 23.19
N MET A 28 16.36 6.45 24.17
CA MET A 28 14.93 6.31 24.34
C MET A 28 14.28 7.69 24.49
N HIS A 29 13.22 7.93 23.73
CA HIS A 29 12.41 9.14 23.84
C HIS A 29 11.31 8.93 24.87
N GLU A 30 10.47 7.94 24.63
CA GLU A 30 9.29 7.65 25.42
C GLU A 30 8.87 6.18 25.27
N CYS A 31 8.27 5.66 26.33
CA CYS A 31 7.80 4.29 26.47
C CYS A 31 6.39 4.37 27.07
N LEU A 32 5.37 4.02 26.30
CA LEU A 32 3.95 4.15 26.64
C LEU A 32 3.28 2.77 26.64
N ILE A 33 2.52 2.49 27.69
CA ILE A 33 1.60 1.34 27.75
C ILE A 33 0.24 1.82 28.29
N PRO A 34 -0.88 1.15 27.95
CA PRO A 34 -2.17 1.48 28.53
C PRO A 34 -2.15 1.28 30.04
N LYS A 35 -2.75 2.19 30.77
CA LYS A 35 -2.79 2.18 32.24
C LYS A 35 -3.37 0.88 32.84
N SER A 36 -4.27 0.24 32.11
CA SER A 36 -4.96 -1.01 32.43
C SER A 36 -4.23 -2.28 31.94
N TRP A 37 -3.02 -2.18 31.39
CA TRP A 37 -2.30 -3.30 30.75
C TRP A 37 -2.24 -4.61 31.57
N GLN A 38 -2.11 -4.51 32.90
CA GLN A 38 -2.06 -5.69 33.81
C GLN A 38 -3.42 -6.40 33.94
N GLU A 39 -4.51 -5.68 33.72
CA GLU A 39 -5.89 -6.18 33.77
C GLU A 39 -6.35 -6.65 32.39
N ASP A 40 -6.08 -5.84 31.34
CA ASP A 40 -6.50 -6.13 29.96
C ASP A 40 -5.71 -7.29 29.33
N LYS A 41 -4.41 -7.40 29.65
CA LYS A 41 -3.43 -8.39 29.16
C LYS A 41 -3.24 -8.51 27.63
N LYS A 42 -4.10 -7.87 26.84
CA LYS A 42 -4.01 -7.68 25.39
C LYS A 42 -4.03 -6.19 25.08
N PHE A 43 -2.91 -5.62 24.66
CA PHE A 43 -2.76 -4.17 24.53
C PHE A 43 -1.66 -3.74 23.54
N PRO A 44 -1.83 -2.59 22.86
CA PRO A 44 -0.74 -1.99 22.10
C PRO A 44 0.31 -1.40 23.06
N ILE A 45 1.57 -1.60 22.75
CA ILE A 45 2.72 -0.99 23.42
C ILE A 45 3.38 -0.03 22.44
N LEU A 46 3.46 1.25 22.80
CA LEU A 46 4.17 2.23 21.98
C LEU A 46 5.51 2.58 22.61
N PHE A 47 6.59 2.48 21.86
CA PHE A 47 7.89 2.98 22.31
C PHE A 47 8.63 3.69 21.17
N SER A 48 9.39 4.72 21.53
CA SER A 48 10.06 5.59 20.58
C SER A 48 11.48 5.93 21.03
N ARG A 49 12.42 5.98 20.09
CA ARG A 49 13.81 6.44 20.30
C ARG A 49 14.06 7.72 19.48
N LYS A 50 14.73 8.71 20.08
CA LYS A 50 14.92 10.05 19.48
C LYS A 50 16.19 10.12 18.65
N HIS A 51 16.06 10.55 17.40
CA HIS A 51 17.18 10.85 16.51
C HIS A 51 17.80 12.22 16.86
N VAL A 52 19.07 12.40 16.48
CA VAL A 52 19.82 13.66 16.69
C VAL A 52 19.27 14.86 15.91
N ASN A 53 18.43 14.63 14.90
CA ASN A 53 17.70 15.65 14.14
C ASN A 53 16.37 16.07 14.79
N GLY A 54 15.93 15.38 15.85
CA GLY A 54 14.65 15.59 16.55
C GLY A 54 13.51 14.65 16.13
N ASN A 55 13.68 13.86 15.07
CA ASN A 55 12.71 12.87 14.61
C ASN A 55 12.70 11.61 15.49
N LEU A 56 11.73 10.72 15.27
CA LEU A 56 11.51 9.51 16.07
C LEU A 56 11.59 8.24 15.21
N THR A 57 12.25 7.21 15.72
CA THR A 57 11.91 5.83 15.35
C THR A 57 10.96 5.32 16.42
N PHE A 58 9.77 4.86 16.05
CA PHE A 58 8.79 4.38 17.00
C PHE A 58 8.05 3.14 16.48
N VAL A 59 7.51 2.37 17.42
CA VAL A 59 6.84 1.09 17.17
C VAL A 59 5.55 1.07 17.98
N SER A 60 4.51 0.47 17.43
CA SER A 60 3.36 -0.06 18.16
C SER A 60 3.37 -1.58 18.04
N VAL A 61 3.45 -2.30 19.16
CA VAL A 61 3.38 -3.77 19.20
C VAL A 61 2.10 -4.17 19.93
N LEU A 62 1.22 -4.91 19.25
CA LEU A 62 0.07 -5.52 19.92
C LEU A 62 0.53 -6.77 20.67
N VAL A 63 0.67 -6.65 21.98
CA VAL A 63 1.09 -7.76 22.86
C VAL A 63 -0.12 -8.48 23.44
N ASP A 64 -0.06 -9.81 23.44
CA ASP A 64 -0.98 -10.72 24.13
C ASP A 64 -0.23 -11.53 25.19
N LEU A 65 -0.35 -11.09 26.45
CA LEU A 65 0.20 -11.79 27.61
C LEU A 65 -0.56 -13.09 27.96
N LEU A 66 -1.75 -13.33 27.39
CA LEU A 66 -2.55 -14.50 27.71
C LEU A 66 -2.06 -15.75 26.97
N CYS A 67 -1.61 -15.64 25.72
CA CYS A 67 -1.06 -16.78 24.98
C CYS A 67 -0.19 -16.45 23.76
N THR A 68 -0.58 -15.47 22.93
CA THR A 68 -0.05 -15.40 21.54
C THR A 68 1.17 -14.48 21.34
N GLY A 69 1.65 -13.81 22.39
CA GLY A 69 2.86 -12.98 22.33
C GLY A 69 2.67 -11.72 21.48
N ALA A 70 3.65 -11.37 20.66
CA ALA A 70 3.53 -10.25 19.72
C ALA A 70 2.62 -10.63 18.54
N LYS A 71 1.38 -10.12 18.54
CA LYS A 71 0.34 -10.44 17.55
C LYS A 71 0.45 -9.68 16.24
N ASP A 72 0.80 -8.40 16.33
CA ASP A 72 0.82 -7.43 15.24
C ASP A 72 1.83 -6.32 15.57
N VAL A 73 2.43 -5.71 14.54
CA VAL A 73 3.53 -4.74 14.64
C VAL A 73 3.40 -3.65 13.59
N LEU A 74 3.30 -2.41 14.05
CA LEU A 74 3.48 -1.21 13.21
C LEU A 74 4.78 -0.52 13.60
N PHE A 75 5.61 -0.14 12.63
CA PHE A 75 6.87 0.57 12.91
C PHE A 75 7.12 1.72 11.94
N PHE A 76 7.75 2.76 12.46
CA PHE A 76 8.06 4.01 11.76
C PHE A 76 9.47 4.43 12.13
N VAL A 77 10.26 4.96 11.17
CA VAL A 77 11.69 5.13 11.37
C VAL A 77 12.16 6.50 10.92
N ASN A 78 12.69 7.28 11.87
CA ASN A 78 13.16 8.66 11.64
C ASN A 78 12.05 9.59 11.09
N GLU A 79 10.81 9.34 11.50
CA GLU A 79 9.66 10.16 11.14
C GLU A 79 9.57 11.45 11.98
N PRO A 80 8.99 12.53 11.44
CA PRO A 80 8.68 13.72 12.22
C PRO A 80 7.80 13.40 13.42
N ASP A 81 8.07 14.10 14.53
CA ASP A 81 7.39 14.04 15.83
C ASP A 81 5.84 14.10 15.72
N PHE A 82 5.29 14.79 14.70
CA PHE A 82 3.83 14.87 14.50
C PHE A 82 3.18 13.56 14.01
N ILE A 83 3.89 12.70 13.27
CA ILE A 83 3.37 11.40 12.82
C ILE A 83 3.17 10.47 14.03
N TYR A 84 4.10 10.53 14.99
CA TYR A 84 3.96 9.82 16.27
C TYR A 84 2.73 10.30 17.05
N HIS A 85 2.50 11.61 17.08
CA HIS A 85 1.30 12.17 17.73
C HIS A 85 0.00 11.83 17.00
N GLU A 86 -0.05 11.79 15.67
CA GLU A 86 -1.26 11.36 14.92
C GLU A 86 -1.64 9.89 15.20
N ILE A 87 -0.64 9.01 15.35
CA ILE A 87 -0.85 7.62 15.77
C ILE A 87 -1.30 7.54 17.24
N LEU A 88 -0.71 8.32 18.13
CA LEU A 88 -1.10 8.36 19.55
C LEU A 88 -2.53 8.90 19.73
N GLU A 89 -2.87 10.03 19.08
CA GLU A 89 -4.22 10.60 19.03
C GLU A 89 -5.24 9.58 18.48
N THR A 90 -4.84 8.73 17.52
CA THR A 90 -5.71 7.66 17.02
C THR A 90 -6.06 6.64 18.10
N TYR A 91 -5.10 6.20 18.91
CA TYR A 91 -5.38 5.29 20.03
C TYR A 91 -6.13 5.99 21.18
N GLU A 92 -5.77 7.24 21.52
CA GLU A 92 -6.36 7.97 22.65
C GLU A 92 -7.78 8.49 22.36
N GLU A 93 -8.03 9.08 21.19
CA GLU A 93 -9.33 9.69 20.85
C GLU A 93 -10.30 8.72 20.14
N ASN A 94 -9.82 7.88 19.21
CA ASN A 94 -10.70 6.99 18.45
C ASN A 94 -10.90 5.63 19.13
N LEU A 95 -9.85 5.09 19.79
CA LEU A 95 -9.87 3.79 20.47
C LEU A 95 -9.98 3.90 22.00
N LEU A 96 -9.99 5.12 22.55
CA LEU A 96 -10.21 5.43 23.97
C LEU A 96 -9.19 4.80 24.94
N VAL A 97 -7.94 4.64 24.50
CA VAL A 97 -6.84 4.05 25.27
C VAL A 97 -6.14 5.10 26.12
N GLU A 98 -6.11 4.98 27.46
CA GLU A 98 -5.36 5.88 28.34
C GLU A 98 -3.91 5.37 28.51
N PHE A 99 -2.94 5.96 27.80
CA PHE A 99 -1.52 5.62 27.97
C PHE A 99 -0.90 6.25 29.22
N VAL A 100 0.12 5.56 29.75
CA VAL A 100 1.01 6.07 30.80
C VAL A 100 2.47 5.85 30.42
N PRO A 101 3.36 6.82 30.71
CA PRO A 101 4.79 6.66 30.49
C PRO A 101 5.40 5.72 31.52
N VAL A 102 6.22 4.78 31.04
CA VAL A 102 6.91 3.76 31.82
C VAL A 102 8.40 3.74 31.50
N ASN A 103 9.16 2.96 32.28
CA ASN A 103 10.58 2.73 32.00
C ASN A 103 10.77 1.70 30.89
N TYR A 104 11.90 1.82 30.18
CA TYR A 104 12.22 0.97 29.04
C TYR A 104 12.32 -0.51 29.42
N GLU A 105 12.89 -0.82 30.58
CA GLU A 105 13.06 -2.20 31.05
C GLU A 105 11.71 -2.92 31.19
N LEU A 106 10.63 -2.21 31.55
CA LEU A 106 9.30 -2.80 31.64
C LEU A 106 8.74 -3.18 30.26
N ILE A 107 8.85 -2.30 29.25
CA ILE A 107 8.41 -2.61 27.89
C ILE A 107 9.22 -3.77 27.30
N HIS A 108 10.54 -3.75 27.51
CA HIS A 108 11.44 -4.80 27.02
C HIS A 108 11.06 -6.17 27.60
N ASN A 109 10.90 -6.29 28.93
CA ASN A 109 10.44 -7.52 29.56
C ASN A 109 9.04 -7.92 29.07
N ILE A 110 8.05 -7.00 29.05
CA ILE A 110 6.69 -7.32 28.59
C ILE A 110 6.71 -7.92 27.18
N ILE A 111 7.49 -7.34 26.25
CA ILE A 111 7.58 -7.81 24.88
C ILE A 111 8.27 -9.19 24.81
N PHE A 112 9.51 -9.32 25.31
CA PHE A 112 10.27 -10.56 25.14
C PHE A 112 9.70 -11.73 25.95
N GLU A 113 9.25 -11.49 27.19
CA GLU A 113 8.63 -12.54 28.00
C GLU A 113 7.28 -12.99 27.40
N SER A 114 6.53 -12.12 26.71
CA SER A 114 5.30 -12.53 26.00
C SER A 114 5.58 -13.42 24.79
N VAL A 115 6.66 -13.17 24.06
CA VAL A 115 7.08 -13.99 22.92
C VAL A 115 7.64 -15.32 23.41
N ALA A 116 8.55 -15.32 24.39
CA ALA A 116 9.08 -16.56 24.98
C ALA A 116 7.97 -17.45 25.56
N PHE A 117 6.95 -16.86 26.17
CA PHE A 117 5.77 -17.59 26.66
C PHE A 117 4.95 -18.23 25.53
N ALA A 118 4.76 -17.53 24.41
CA ALA A 118 4.06 -18.06 23.23
C ALA A 118 4.87 -19.22 22.58
N GLU A 119 6.19 -19.11 22.54
CA GLU A 119 7.10 -20.14 22.02
C GLU A 119 7.04 -21.45 22.80
N GLU A 120 6.74 -21.45 24.12
CA GLU A 120 6.49 -22.67 24.89
C GLU A 120 5.34 -23.53 24.31
N TYR A 121 4.41 -22.89 23.60
CA TYR A 121 3.26 -23.50 22.92
C TYR A 121 3.47 -23.61 21.41
N GLY A 122 4.68 -23.38 20.90
CA GLY A 122 5.01 -23.42 19.47
C GLY A 122 4.50 -22.24 18.65
N ILE A 123 4.02 -21.18 19.30
CA ILE A 123 3.49 -19.98 18.64
C ILE A 123 4.64 -19.00 18.43
N ALA A 124 5.01 -18.79 17.16
CA ALA A 124 5.95 -17.75 16.76
C ALA A 124 5.28 -16.36 16.80
N PRO A 125 6.04 -15.28 17.05
CA PRO A 125 5.51 -13.91 16.95
C PRO A 125 5.09 -13.57 15.52
N HIS A 126 4.44 -12.41 15.32
CA HIS A 126 4.18 -11.85 13.99
C HIS A 126 5.48 -11.68 13.18
N GLU A 127 5.44 -11.82 11.85
CA GLU A 127 6.67 -11.79 11.03
C GLU A 127 7.44 -10.46 11.14
N ASP A 128 6.70 -9.34 11.24
CA ASP A 128 7.27 -8.01 11.42
C ASP A 128 7.83 -7.75 12.82
N PHE A 129 7.72 -8.73 13.74
CA PHE A 129 8.41 -8.68 15.03
C PHE A 129 9.93 -8.56 14.89
N ARG A 130 10.52 -9.06 13.80
CA ARG A 130 11.93 -8.85 13.44
C ARG A 130 12.36 -7.38 13.46
N PHE A 131 11.45 -6.45 13.15
CA PHE A 131 11.74 -5.01 13.19
C PHE A 131 11.70 -4.44 14.61
N VAL A 132 10.88 -5.01 15.50
CA VAL A 132 10.85 -4.70 16.93
C VAL A 132 12.20 -5.06 17.56
N GLU A 133 12.71 -6.27 17.26
CA GLU A 133 14.02 -6.74 17.72
C GLU A 133 15.17 -5.84 17.27
N MET A 134 15.07 -5.21 16.09
CA MET A 134 16.07 -4.26 15.59
C MET A 134 16.03 -2.88 16.28
N ILE A 135 15.00 -2.58 17.09
CA ILE A 135 14.83 -1.30 17.80
C ILE A 135 14.98 -1.47 19.32
N LEU A 136 14.55 -2.62 19.85
CA LEU A 136 14.87 -3.06 21.21
C LEU A 136 16.33 -3.52 21.30
N GLU A 137 16.89 -3.45 22.50
CA GLU A 137 18.16 -4.11 22.83
C GLU A 137 17.95 -5.62 22.90
N GLU A 138 18.97 -6.39 22.55
CA GLU A 138 18.93 -7.86 22.58
C GLU A 138 18.59 -8.35 23.98
N ASP A 139 17.67 -9.30 24.07
CA ASP A 139 17.36 -9.91 25.35
C ASP A 139 18.51 -10.83 25.78
N THR A 140 19.13 -10.47 26.91
CA THR A 140 20.35 -11.11 27.41
C THR A 140 20.19 -11.47 28.89
N ASP A 141 20.94 -12.48 29.34
CA ASP A 141 20.93 -12.93 30.75
C ASP A 141 21.30 -11.80 31.75
N ASP A 142 22.04 -10.78 31.30
CA ASP A 142 22.46 -9.62 32.09
C ASP A 142 21.42 -8.48 32.13
N PHE A 143 20.31 -8.56 31.37
CA PHE A 143 19.26 -7.53 31.35
C PHE A 143 18.38 -7.60 32.62
N PRO A 144 17.93 -6.46 33.20
CA PRO A 144 17.10 -6.48 34.41
C PRO A 144 15.75 -7.17 34.19
N ARG A 145 15.58 -8.35 34.81
CA ARG A 145 14.30 -9.09 34.77
C ARG A 145 13.24 -8.46 35.66
N ILE A 146 12.06 -8.25 35.10
CA ILE A 146 10.85 -7.74 35.75
C ILE A 146 9.76 -8.80 35.59
N ASP A 147 9.04 -9.10 36.66
CA ASP A 147 7.95 -10.08 36.66
C ASP A 147 6.78 -9.58 35.79
N VAL A 148 6.51 -10.27 34.68
CA VAL A 148 5.42 -9.98 33.74
C VAL A 148 4.25 -10.93 34.03
N PRO A 149 3.00 -10.44 34.18
CA PRO A 149 1.84 -11.28 34.54
C PRO A 149 1.32 -12.10 33.34
N LEU A 150 2.15 -13.05 32.88
CA LEU A 150 1.87 -13.98 31.79
C LEU A 150 0.77 -14.98 32.14
N GLY A 151 -0.03 -15.33 31.14
CA GLY A 151 -1.16 -16.25 31.25
C GLY A 151 -2.21 -15.78 32.25
N GLU A 152 -3.04 -16.72 32.71
CA GLU A 152 -4.03 -16.51 33.75
C GLU A 152 -4.15 -17.78 34.60
N ASN A 153 -4.27 -17.65 35.93
CA ASN A 153 -4.24 -18.77 36.88
C ASN A 153 -3.10 -19.81 36.69
N GLY A 154 -1.97 -19.41 36.10
CA GLY A 154 -0.84 -20.30 35.81
C GLY A 154 -1.00 -21.15 34.53
N LYS A 155 -1.83 -20.71 33.59
CA LYS A 155 -2.05 -21.34 32.28
C LYS A 155 -1.99 -20.31 31.14
N ALA A 156 -1.65 -20.73 29.94
CA ALA A 156 -1.95 -19.94 28.74
C ALA A 156 -3.47 -19.94 28.47
N HIS A 157 -4.02 -18.77 28.16
CA HIS A 157 -5.42 -18.57 27.79
C HIS A 157 -5.46 -18.16 26.32
N LEU A 158 -5.70 -19.11 25.42
CA LEU A 158 -5.81 -18.83 24.00
C LEU A 158 -7.24 -18.39 23.67
N HIS A 159 -7.41 -17.09 23.46
CA HIS A 159 -8.67 -16.53 22.98
C HIS A 159 -8.64 -16.44 21.45
N LEU A 160 -9.39 -17.31 20.79
CA LEU A 160 -9.59 -17.38 19.35
C LEU A 160 -10.80 -16.51 18.98
N ASN A 161 -10.55 -15.42 18.26
CA ASN A 161 -11.58 -14.49 17.79
C ASN A 161 -11.74 -14.69 16.28
N GLU A 162 -12.98 -14.78 15.79
CA GLU A 162 -13.22 -14.76 14.34
C GLU A 162 -12.74 -13.42 13.74
N GLY A 163 -12.06 -13.48 12.59
CA GLY A 163 -11.37 -12.33 11.97
C GLY A 163 -9.89 -12.16 12.35
N ASP A 164 -9.30 -13.13 13.05
CA ASP A 164 -7.84 -13.26 13.22
C ASP A 164 -7.28 -14.20 12.14
N ASP A 165 -6.48 -13.67 11.21
CA ASP A 165 -5.92 -14.42 10.08
C ASP A 165 -5.08 -15.64 10.52
N ARG A 166 -4.55 -15.60 11.76
CA ARG A 166 -3.72 -16.66 12.35
C ARG A 166 -4.49 -17.58 13.29
N ILE A 167 -5.83 -17.51 13.35
CA ILE A 167 -6.69 -18.31 14.25
C ILE A 167 -6.42 -19.83 14.16
N LYS A 168 -6.39 -20.38 12.93
CA LYS A 168 -6.12 -21.81 12.66
C LYS A 168 -4.68 -22.19 13.05
N TYR A 169 -3.73 -21.26 12.86
CA TYR A 169 -2.33 -21.46 13.24
C TYR A 169 -2.20 -21.55 14.77
N PHE A 170 -2.73 -20.58 15.53
CA PHE A 170 -2.61 -20.58 16.99
C PHE A 170 -3.24 -21.82 17.63
N GLU A 171 -4.42 -22.23 17.16
CA GLU A 171 -5.07 -23.46 17.61
C GLU A 171 -4.21 -24.70 17.31
N HIS A 172 -3.65 -24.80 16.09
CA HIS A 172 -2.78 -25.92 15.72
C HIS A 172 -1.52 -26.00 16.60
N GLN A 173 -0.85 -24.87 16.86
CA GLN A 173 0.37 -24.86 17.66
C GLN A 173 0.09 -25.29 19.11
N ILE A 174 -0.90 -24.66 19.76
CA ILE A 174 -1.18 -24.94 21.18
C ILE A 174 -1.61 -26.39 21.42
N LEU A 175 -2.40 -26.97 20.51
CA LEU A 175 -2.83 -28.38 20.59
C LEU A 175 -1.68 -29.36 20.35
N LYS A 176 -0.64 -28.96 19.61
CA LYS A 176 0.49 -29.80 19.21
C LYS A 176 1.66 -29.76 20.18
N TYR A 177 1.96 -28.59 20.76
CA TYR A 177 3.12 -28.37 21.63
C TYR A 177 2.73 -28.15 23.10
N GLY A 178 1.54 -27.61 23.37
CA GLY A 178 1.01 -27.42 24.72
C GLY A 178 0.77 -28.74 25.46
N LYS A 179 0.97 -28.74 26.78
CA LYS A 179 0.74 -29.91 27.64
C LYS A 179 -0.68 -29.87 28.22
N GLU A 180 -1.28 -31.04 28.41
CA GLU A 180 -2.60 -31.15 29.01
C GLU A 180 -2.63 -30.46 30.39
N GLY A 181 -3.56 -29.51 30.56
CA GLY A 181 -3.72 -28.73 31.79
C GLY A 181 -2.85 -27.48 31.91
N THR A 182 -1.93 -27.19 30.96
CA THR A 182 -1.15 -25.93 30.96
C THR A 182 -1.78 -24.82 30.14
N TYR A 183 -2.87 -25.08 29.41
CA TYR A 183 -3.62 -24.08 28.66
C TYR A 183 -5.14 -24.28 28.74
N GLU A 184 -5.88 -23.23 28.39
CA GLU A 184 -7.33 -23.22 28.13
C GLU A 184 -7.59 -22.45 26.82
N ILE A 185 -8.49 -22.96 25.97
CA ILE A 185 -8.89 -22.33 24.70
C ILE A 185 -10.31 -21.75 24.84
N PHE A 186 -10.48 -20.51 24.44
CA PHE A 186 -11.74 -19.77 24.45
C PHE A 186 -12.07 -19.35 23.02
N TYR A 187 -13.20 -19.83 22.50
CA TYR A 187 -13.71 -19.45 21.19
C TYR A 187 -14.67 -18.27 21.36
N HIS A 188 -14.47 -17.21 20.58
CA HIS A 188 -15.28 -16.01 20.58
C HIS A 188 -15.90 -15.79 19.20
N ASP A 189 -17.09 -16.37 19.02
CA ASP A 189 -17.93 -16.16 17.84
C ASP A 189 -18.30 -14.68 17.73
N HIS A 190 -18.15 -14.09 16.54
CA HIS A 190 -18.64 -12.75 16.25
C HIS A 190 -19.44 -12.77 14.94
N GLU A 191 -20.78 -12.94 15.07
CA GLU A 191 -21.75 -12.94 13.97
C GLU A 191 -21.49 -11.79 12.97
N GLY A 192 -20.94 -12.10 11.78
CA GLY A 192 -20.30 -11.03 10.98
C GLY A 192 -20.15 -11.16 9.46
N VAL A 193 -20.49 -12.28 8.82
CA VAL A 193 -20.69 -12.43 7.34
C VAL A 193 -19.60 -11.86 6.42
N PHE A 194 -18.72 -12.71 5.88
CA PHE A 194 -18.36 -12.74 4.45
C PHE A 194 -17.99 -14.18 4.04
N ASP A 195 -18.31 -14.57 2.80
CA ASP A 195 -18.17 -15.95 2.26
C ASP A 195 -16.71 -16.30 1.93
N ASP A 196 -16.35 -17.58 2.09
CA ASP A 196 -15.11 -18.17 1.57
C ASP A 196 -15.13 -18.15 0.02
N ASP A 197 -14.09 -17.61 -0.62
CA ASP A 197 -13.62 -17.97 -1.99
C ASP A 197 -12.34 -17.18 -2.38
N PHE A 198 -11.28 -17.29 -1.57
CA PHE A 198 -9.90 -17.00 -2.02
C PHE A 198 -9.11 -18.31 -1.95
N GLU A 199 -8.70 -18.84 -3.10
CA GLU A 199 -7.84 -20.02 -3.17
C GLU A 199 -6.41 -19.66 -2.69
N ASP A 200 -5.80 -20.54 -1.88
CA ASP A 200 -4.42 -20.41 -1.41
C ASP A 200 -3.44 -20.32 -2.60
N ASP A 201 -2.76 -19.19 -2.78
CA ASP A 201 -1.71 -19.02 -3.79
C ASP A 201 -0.32 -19.01 -3.13
N GLU A 202 0.24 -20.21 -2.90
CA GLU A 202 1.60 -20.41 -2.35
C GLU A 202 2.68 -19.63 -3.14
N GLU A 203 2.41 -19.29 -4.42
CA GLU A 203 3.33 -18.53 -5.29
C GLU A 203 3.43 -17.05 -4.87
N PHE A 204 2.43 -16.49 -4.19
CA PHE A 204 2.43 -15.09 -3.72
C PHE A 204 3.25 -14.90 -2.44
N GLU A 205 3.22 -15.86 -1.50
CA GLU A 205 4.05 -15.83 -0.29
C GLU A 205 5.54 -15.95 -0.61
N ASP A 206 5.93 -16.85 -1.53
CA ASP A 206 7.33 -16.99 -1.97
C ASP A 206 7.80 -15.75 -2.76
N TYR A 207 6.93 -15.13 -3.57
CA TYR A 207 7.24 -13.86 -4.25
C TYR A 207 7.49 -12.71 -3.26
N LEU A 208 6.70 -12.61 -2.18
CA LEU A 208 6.92 -11.62 -1.12
C LEU A 208 8.23 -11.88 -0.37
N MET A 209 8.50 -13.13 0.01
CA MET A 209 9.70 -13.50 0.77
C MET A 209 11.01 -13.24 0.01
N ASN A 210 11.00 -13.39 -1.32
CA ASN A 210 12.16 -13.13 -2.18
C ASN A 210 12.29 -11.67 -2.69
N SER A 211 11.39 -10.77 -2.29
CA SER A 211 11.35 -9.37 -2.74
C SER A 211 12.57 -8.55 -2.30
N CYS A 212 13.12 -7.72 -3.19
CA CYS A 212 14.26 -6.84 -2.88
C CYS A 212 13.98 -5.75 -1.85
N LEU A 213 12.72 -5.58 -1.42
CA LEU A 213 12.35 -4.74 -0.27
C LEU A 213 12.95 -5.27 1.04
N PHE A 214 13.17 -6.58 1.14
CA PHE A 214 13.71 -7.23 2.33
C PHE A 214 15.22 -7.48 2.27
N TRP A 215 15.90 -7.09 1.19
CA TRP A 215 17.34 -7.29 1.02
C TRP A 215 18.19 -6.53 2.07
N GLU A 216 19.25 -7.17 2.54
CA GLU A 216 20.33 -6.67 3.40
C GLU A 216 21.43 -6.00 2.56
N GLU A 217 22.49 -5.50 3.21
CA GLU A 217 23.66 -4.97 2.51
C GLU A 217 24.33 -6.07 1.65
N GLU A 218 24.41 -7.30 2.19
CA GLU A 218 25.01 -8.46 1.54
C GLU A 218 24.24 -8.89 0.27
N ASP A 219 22.91 -8.83 0.28
CA ASP A 219 22.09 -9.12 -0.91
C ASP A 219 22.30 -8.08 -2.02
N TRP A 220 22.43 -6.79 -1.66
CA TRP A 220 22.79 -5.73 -2.61
C TRP A 220 24.25 -5.82 -3.08
N GLU A 221 25.15 -6.40 -2.27
CA GLU A 221 26.51 -6.76 -2.70
C GLU A 221 26.51 -7.87 -3.75
N ASP A 222 25.78 -8.97 -3.53
CA ASP A 222 25.66 -10.06 -4.49
C ASP A 222 24.98 -9.59 -5.78
N TYR A 223 23.86 -8.85 -5.65
CA TYR A 223 23.19 -8.27 -6.81
C TYR A 223 24.11 -7.33 -7.61
N TYR A 224 24.96 -6.53 -6.96
CA TYR A 224 25.95 -5.69 -7.64
C TYR A 224 26.97 -6.51 -8.46
N GLU A 225 27.37 -7.68 -7.97
CA GLU A 225 28.31 -8.57 -8.65
C GLU A 225 27.62 -9.34 -9.79
N ASN A 226 26.32 -9.62 -9.64
CA ASN A 226 25.51 -10.43 -10.56
C ASN A 226 24.52 -9.63 -11.44
N ILE A 227 24.60 -8.28 -11.51
CA ILE A 227 23.64 -7.42 -12.24
C ILE A 227 23.32 -7.96 -13.65
N ASP A 228 22.11 -8.49 -13.84
CA ASP A 228 21.54 -8.68 -15.17
C ASP A 228 20.89 -7.36 -15.66
N LEU A 229 20.96 -7.14 -16.96
CA LEU A 229 20.35 -6.00 -17.66
C LEU A 229 19.36 -6.46 -18.75
N GLU A 230 19.34 -7.75 -19.08
CA GLU A 230 18.44 -8.36 -20.06
C GLU A 230 17.11 -8.74 -19.40
N ASP A 231 17.15 -9.27 -18.18
CA ASP A 231 15.98 -9.44 -17.31
C ASP A 231 16.11 -8.58 -16.04
N LEU A 232 15.13 -7.72 -15.80
CA LEU A 232 15.07 -6.84 -14.62
C LEU A 232 13.75 -7.10 -13.88
N PRO A 233 13.81 -7.71 -12.68
CA PRO A 233 12.66 -7.88 -11.81
C PRO A 233 11.93 -6.56 -11.52
N ILE A 234 10.61 -6.64 -11.34
CA ILE A 234 9.76 -5.44 -11.26
C ILE A 234 9.92 -4.69 -9.93
N ASP A 235 10.10 -5.44 -8.85
CA ASP A 235 10.46 -4.96 -7.52
C ASP A 235 11.81 -4.22 -7.56
N ILE A 236 12.84 -4.76 -8.22
CA ILE A 236 14.15 -4.09 -8.42
C ILE A 236 13.99 -2.75 -9.12
N VAL A 237 13.13 -2.68 -10.15
CA VAL A 237 12.84 -1.44 -10.87
C VAL A 237 12.13 -0.43 -9.97
N TYR A 238 11.14 -0.87 -9.20
CA TYR A 238 10.38 -0.04 -8.26
C TYR A 238 11.18 0.38 -7.02
N HIS A 239 12.18 -0.41 -6.61
CA HIS A 239 13.13 -0.06 -5.57
C HIS A 239 14.12 0.99 -6.09
N ILE A 240 14.79 0.74 -7.21
CA ILE A 240 15.84 1.65 -7.72
C ILE A 240 15.29 3.02 -8.12
N ILE A 241 14.16 3.08 -8.83
CA ILE A 241 13.72 4.35 -9.45
C ILE A 241 13.47 5.51 -8.47
N PRO A 242 12.73 5.40 -7.34
CA PRO A 242 12.55 6.52 -6.40
C PRO A 242 13.86 7.00 -5.75
N ARG A 243 14.91 6.16 -5.75
CA ARG A 243 16.22 6.45 -5.13
C ARG A 243 17.15 7.23 -6.08
N LEU A 244 16.76 7.41 -7.34
CA LEU A 244 17.47 8.21 -8.32
C LEU A 244 17.21 9.71 -8.08
N PRO A 245 18.22 10.60 -8.13
CA PRO A 245 18.06 12.03 -7.78
C PRO A 245 16.99 12.79 -8.57
N ASP A 246 16.73 12.41 -9.83
CA ASP A 246 15.70 13.03 -10.67
C ASP A 246 14.28 12.53 -10.37
N TYR A 247 14.13 11.49 -9.55
CA TYR A 247 12.88 10.77 -9.23
C TYR A 247 12.57 10.77 -7.72
N ASP A 248 13.26 11.60 -6.94
CA ASP A 248 12.95 11.85 -5.54
C ASP A 248 11.58 12.54 -5.42
N TYR A 249 10.57 11.78 -4.97
CA TYR A 249 9.18 12.24 -4.95
C TYR A 249 8.96 13.48 -4.06
N GLU A 250 9.62 13.55 -2.90
CA GLU A 250 9.51 14.69 -1.98
C GLU A 250 10.09 15.98 -2.57
N LYS A 251 11.22 15.88 -3.30
CA LYS A 251 11.76 17.01 -4.06
C LYS A 251 10.83 17.37 -5.23
N MET A 252 10.31 16.38 -5.95
CA MET A 252 9.40 16.60 -7.07
C MET A 252 8.13 17.35 -6.65
N LYS A 253 7.49 16.98 -5.52
CA LYS A 253 6.33 17.69 -4.95
C LYS A 253 6.56 19.20 -4.74
N GLN A 254 7.81 19.65 -4.60
CA GLN A 254 8.20 21.05 -4.43
C GLN A 254 8.52 21.77 -5.76
N GLU A 255 8.74 21.04 -6.85
CA GLU A 255 8.98 21.63 -8.17
C GLU A 255 7.72 22.33 -8.69
N LYS A 256 7.89 23.49 -9.33
CA LYS A 256 6.78 24.28 -9.91
C LYS A 256 5.91 23.49 -10.90
N LEU A 257 6.45 22.44 -11.50
CA LEU A 257 5.76 21.54 -12.42
C LEU A 257 4.73 20.65 -11.70
N PHE A 258 5.08 20.11 -10.53
CA PHE A 258 4.30 19.08 -9.83
C PHE A 258 3.56 19.59 -8.58
N ALA A 259 4.06 20.66 -7.93
CA ALA A 259 3.40 21.32 -6.79
C ALA A 259 1.92 21.75 -6.98
N PRO A 260 1.38 21.93 -8.21
CA PRO A 260 -0.06 22.11 -8.41
C PRO A 260 -0.91 20.85 -8.18
N PHE A 261 -0.36 19.65 -8.32
CA PHE A 261 -1.07 18.37 -8.25
C PHE A 261 -1.36 17.96 -6.79
N THR A 262 -0.42 18.22 -5.87
CA THR A 262 -0.44 17.79 -4.46
C THR A 262 -1.52 18.44 -3.58
N LYS A 263 -2.42 19.24 -4.16
CA LYS A 263 -3.44 20.01 -3.44
C LYS A 263 -4.81 19.34 -3.50
N ILE A 264 -4.83 18.03 -3.34
CA ILE A 264 -6.02 17.16 -3.37
C ILE A 264 -6.01 16.15 -2.22
N GLN A 265 -7.16 15.53 -1.98
CA GLN A 265 -7.41 14.46 -1.02
C GLN A 265 -8.28 13.39 -1.69
N SER A 266 -8.02 12.12 -1.39
CA SER A 266 -8.85 10.97 -1.77
C SER A 266 -10.03 10.77 -0.80
N THR A 267 -10.94 9.86 -1.18
CA THR A 267 -11.96 9.24 -0.32
C THR A 267 -12.77 8.18 -1.08
N ASP A 268 -13.32 7.23 -0.35
CA ASP A 268 -14.28 6.25 -0.89
C ASP A 268 -15.74 6.62 -0.54
N LYS A 269 -15.94 7.81 0.05
CA LYS A 269 -17.26 8.35 0.35
C LYS A 269 -17.75 9.17 -0.85
N PRO A 270 -19.02 9.00 -1.29
CA PRO A 270 -19.58 9.75 -2.40
C PRO A 270 -19.37 11.27 -2.28
N THR A 271 -18.64 11.83 -3.24
CA THR A 271 -18.21 13.23 -3.27
C THR A 271 -19.27 14.20 -3.77
N SER A 272 -20.35 13.68 -4.38
CA SER A 272 -21.46 14.46 -4.92
C SER A 272 -22.81 13.78 -4.63
N LYS A 273 -23.90 14.57 -4.64
CA LYS A 273 -25.26 14.02 -4.55
C LYS A 273 -25.72 13.62 -5.96
N SER A 274 -26.44 12.51 -6.05
CA SER A 274 -27.00 12.04 -7.32
C SER A 274 -28.09 12.98 -7.83
N ASP A 275 -27.91 13.53 -9.03
CA ASP A 275 -28.88 14.39 -9.74
C ASP A 275 -30.12 13.61 -10.25
N TYR A 276 -30.06 12.27 -10.24
CA TYR A 276 -31.05 11.39 -10.85
C TYR A 276 -32.26 11.13 -9.96
N SER A 277 -33.41 10.87 -10.59
CA SER A 277 -34.63 10.46 -9.88
C SER A 277 -34.46 9.11 -9.17
N LYS A 278 -35.31 8.81 -8.17
CA LYS A 278 -35.28 7.51 -7.46
C LYS A 278 -35.38 6.33 -8.44
N ARG A 279 -36.29 6.43 -9.41
CA ARG A 279 -36.48 5.41 -10.47
C ARG A 279 -35.20 5.19 -11.29
N GLU A 280 -34.54 6.27 -11.70
CA GLU A 280 -33.30 6.16 -12.49
C GLU A 280 -32.18 5.53 -11.66
N ARG A 281 -32.08 5.85 -10.36
CA ARG A 281 -31.09 5.21 -9.47
C ARG A 281 -31.35 3.72 -9.31
N GLU A 282 -32.60 3.31 -9.11
CA GLU A 282 -33.00 1.90 -9.05
C GLU A 282 -32.63 1.16 -10.35
N LYS A 283 -32.87 1.80 -11.53
CA LYS A 283 -32.53 1.20 -12.83
C LYS A 283 -31.05 1.18 -13.16
N MET A 284 -30.28 2.19 -12.72
CA MET A 284 -28.82 2.17 -12.83
C MET A 284 -28.22 1.09 -11.93
N HIS A 285 -28.75 0.90 -10.72
CA HIS A 285 -28.30 -0.15 -9.81
C HIS A 285 -28.58 -1.55 -10.37
N GLU A 286 -29.78 -1.81 -10.88
CA GLU A 286 -30.16 -3.08 -11.54
C GLU A 286 -29.27 -3.41 -12.76
N ILE A 287 -28.81 -2.39 -13.50
CA ILE A 287 -27.89 -2.57 -14.64
C ILE A 287 -26.45 -2.74 -14.15
N PHE A 288 -26.06 -2.05 -13.07
CA PHE A 288 -24.74 -2.18 -12.46
C PHE A 288 -24.53 -3.59 -11.90
N GLU A 289 -25.48 -4.12 -11.13
CA GLU A 289 -25.46 -5.50 -10.61
C GLU A 289 -25.25 -6.49 -11.77
N LEU A 290 -26.04 -6.38 -12.84
CA LEU A 290 -25.88 -7.22 -14.04
C LEU A 290 -24.53 -7.05 -14.77
N LEU A 291 -23.83 -5.93 -14.61
CA LEU A 291 -22.47 -5.74 -15.13
C LEU A 291 -21.41 -6.29 -14.16
N GLN A 292 -21.67 -6.36 -12.86
CA GLN A 292 -20.76 -7.02 -11.91
C GLN A 292 -20.90 -8.55 -12.00
N ASP A 293 -22.15 -9.06 -12.10
CA ASP A 293 -22.47 -10.49 -12.24
C ASP A 293 -22.02 -11.08 -13.59
N TRP A 294 -21.75 -10.25 -14.59
CA TRP A 294 -21.24 -10.68 -15.89
C TRP A 294 -19.73 -10.74 -15.83
N ASP A 295 -19.21 -11.97 -15.85
CA ASP A 295 -17.77 -12.29 -15.84
C ASP A 295 -16.97 -11.33 -16.73
N ALA A 296 -15.97 -10.67 -16.15
CA ALA A 296 -15.13 -9.70 -16.86
C ALA A 296 -14.23 -10.33 -17.94
N ILE A 297 -14.05 -11.66 -17.91
CA ILE A 297 -13.33 -12.45 -18.91
C ILE A 297 -14.27 -12.86 -20.07
N ASP A 298 -15.59 -12.84 -19.86
CA ASP A 298 -16.56 -13.17 -20.89
C ASP A 298 -16.67 -12.08 -21.96
N THR A 299 -16.29 -12.44 -23.18
CA THR A 299 -16.38 -11.58 -24.37
C THR A 299 -17.62 -11.87 -25.21
N GLU A 300 -18.46 -12.85 -24.84
CA GLU A 300 -19.70 -13.15 -25.56
C GLU A 300 -20.77 -12.07 -25.34
N PRO A 301 -21.37 -11.50 -26.39
CA PRO A 301 -22.36 -10.42 -26.24
C PRO A 301 -23.62 -10.84 -25.48
N ASN A 302 -23.76 -10.42 -24.22
CA ASN A 302 -24.95 -10.63 -23.39
C ASN A 302 -26.15 -9.75 -23.84
N PRO A 303 -27.17 -10.30 -24.53
CA PRO A 303 -28.24 -9.47 -25.10
C PRO A 303 -29.15 -8.87 -24.03
N THR A 304 -29.22 -9.46 -22.83
CA THR A 304 -30.08 -8.98 -21.74
C THR A 304 -29.60 -7.62 -21.22
N ILE A 305 -28.29 -7.49 -21.01
CA ILE A 305 -27.65 -6.28 -20.48
C ILE A 305 -27.84 -5.11 -21.46
N ILE A 306 -27.42 -5.28 -22.71
CA ILE A 306 -27.52 -4.22 -23.72
C ILE A 306 -28.97 -3.82 -24.01
N ASN A 307 -29.92 -4.76 -24.06
CA ASN A 307 -31.33 -4.43 -24.24
C ASN A 307 -31.88 -3.61 -23.06
N LYS A 308 -31.49 -3.89 -21.82
CA LYS A 308 -31.87 -3.07 -20.65
C LYS A 308 -31.28 -1.66 -20.74
N ILE A 309 -29.98 -1.55 -21.01
CA ILE A 309 -29.28 -0.26 -21.19
C ILE A 309 -29.96 0.58 -22.27
N GLU A 310 -30.21 0.03 -23.45
CA GLU A 310 -30.84 0.78 -24.55
C GLU A 310 -32.30 1.16 -24.26
N ASN A 311 -33.04 0.34 -23.52
CA ASN A 311 -34.44 0.65 -23.19
C ASN A 311 -34.56 1.73 -22.11
N GLU A 312 -33.65 1.80 -21.13
CA GLU A 312 -33.62 2.93 -20.19
C GLU A 312 -33.01 4.19 -20.84
N LEU A 313 -32.03 4.08 -21.74
CA LEU A 313 -31.52 5.23 -22.52
C LEU A 313 -32.58 5.87 -23.44
N LYS A 314 -33.54 5.10 -23.98
CA LYS A 314 -34.70 5.65 -24.71
C LYS A 314 -35.58 6.54 -23.82
N GLN A 315 -35.59 6.31 -22.51
CA GLN A 315 -36.44 7.00 -21.53
C GLN A 315 -35.69 8.16 -20.86
N SER A 316 -34.40 7.97 -20.56
CA SER A 316 -33.48 8.97 -20.00
C SER A 316 -32.25 9.19 -20.92
N PRO A 317 -32.42 9.82 -22.10
CA PRO A 317 -31.35 9.96 -23.11
C PRO A 317 -30.18 10.87 -22.71
N ASN A 318 -30.33 11.58 -21.60
CA ASN A 318 -29.32 12.44 -20.98
C ASN A 318 -28.65 11.80 -19.74
N ASN A 319 -28.91 10.52 -19.46
CA ASN A 319 -28.25 9.82 -18.37
C ASN A 319 -26.81 9.41 -18.78
N ARG A 320 -25.84 10.17 -18.26
CA ARG A 320 -24.41 9.97 -18.52
C ARG A 320 -23.84 8.66 -17.95
N ILE A 321 -24.45 8.11 -16.89
CA ILE A 321 -24.04 6.83 -16.30
C ILE A 321 -24.53 5.65 -17.16
N LEU A 322 -25.77 5.68 -17.65
CA LEU A 322 -26.26 4.64 -18.57
C LEU A 322 -25.49 4.60 -19.90
N LEU A 323 -24.97 5.74 -20.38
CA LEU A 323 -24.07 5.75 -21.54
C LEU A 323 -22.68 5.19 -21.21
N GLN A 324 -22.17 5.40 -19.99
CA GLN A 324 -20.93 4.78 -19.51
C GLN A 324 -21.08 3.25 -19.40
N TYR A 325 -22.20 2.74 -18.86
CA TYR A 325 -22.51 1.31 -18.88
C TYR A 325 -22.65 0.76 -20.32
N LYS A 326 -23.15 1.57 -21.26
CA LYS A 326 -23.16 1.17 -22.68
C LYS A 326 -21.75 1.07 -23.25
N TRP A 327 -20.87 2.01 -22.93
CA TRP A 327 -19.46 1.98 -23.33
C TRP A 327 -18.77 0.74 -22.74
N GLU A 328 -18.94 0.49 -21.45
CA GLU A 328 -18.38 -0.66 -20.73
C GLU A 328 -18.83 -2.00 -21.33
N TYR A 329 -20.11 -2.10 -21.71
CA TYR A 329 -20.62 -3.30 -22.41
C TYR A 329 -19.89 -3.57 -23.73
N PHE A 330 -19.71 -2.56 -24.59
CA PHE A 330 -19.03 -2.75 -25.88
C PHE A 330 -17.51 -2.90 -25.73
N HIS A 331 -16.94 -2.30 -24.68
CA HIS A 331 -15.54 -2.43 -24.28
C HIS A 331 -15.20 -3.88 -23.89
N ARG A 332 -15.96 -4.50 -23.00
CA ARG A 332 -15.74 -5.91 -22.57
C ARG A 332 -15.77 -6.90 -23.73
N ILE A 333 -16.71 -6.76 -24.67
CA ILE A 333 -16.81 -7.62 -25.87
C ILE A 333 -15.83 -7.23 -26.99
N GLN A 334 -14.88 -6.33 -26.73
CA GLN A 334 -13.83 -5.90 -27.66
C GLN A 334 -14.37 -5.37 -29.00
N ALA A 335 -15.52 -4.66 -28.94
CA ALA A 335 -16.20 -4.11 -30.11
C ALA A 335 -15.72 -2.68 -30.39
N ASP A 336 -14.42 -2.50 -30.63
CA ASP A 336 -13.70 -1.23 -30.74
C ASP A 336 -14.45 -0.10 -31.47
N GLU A 337 -15.01 -0.38 -32.66
CA GLU A 337 -15.75 0.61 -33.45
C GLU A 337 -16.96 1.19 -32.68
N LYS A 338 -17.63 0.37 -31.87
CA LYS A 338 -18.76 0.80 -31.04
C LYS A 338 -18.29 1.43 -29.75
N THR A 339 -17.23 0.93 -29.14
CA THR A 339 -16.61 1.49 -27.95
C THR A 339 -16.18 2.95 -28.20
N ILE A 340 -15.48 3.21 -29.31
CA ILE A 340 -15.07 4.58 -29.68
C ILE A 340 -16.26 5.47 -30.09
N GLU A 341 -17.27 4.93 -30.80
CA GLU A 341 -18.50 5.68 -31.15
C GLU A 341 -19.21 6.20 -29.89
N ILE A 342 -19.38 5.35 -28.88
CA ILE A 342 -20.08 5.71 -27.64
C ILE A 342 -19.24 6.67 -26.79
N ALA A 343 -17.92 6.47 -26.71
CA ALA A 343 -17.03 7.41 -26.02
C ALA A 343 -17.09 8.83 -26.63
N LEU A 344 -17.06 8.93 -27.95
CA LEU A 344 -17.21 10.19 -28.67
C LEU A 344 -18.63 10.78 -28.51
N GLU A 345 -19.68 9.95 -28.46
CA GLU A 345 -21.04 10.41 -28.16
C GLU A 345 -21.13 11.01 -26.75
N MET A 346 -20.59 10.32 -25.72
CA MET A 346 -20.56 10.79 -24.34
C MET A 346 -19.84 12.13 -24.23
N LYS A 347 -18.62 12.23 -24.77
CA LYS A 347 -17.84 13.45 -24.77
C LYS A 347 -18.55 14.61 -25.48
N ARG A 348 -19.24 14.36 -26.59
CA ARG A 348 -20.03 15.37 -27.31
C ARG A 348 -21.27 15.83 -26.55
N LYS A 349 -21.93 14.93 -25.81
CA LYS A 349 -23.12 15.25 -24.99
C LYS A 349 -22.76 15.92 -23.66
N PHE A 350 -21.66 15.53 -23.05
CA PHE A 350 -21.23 15.94 -21.70
C PHE A 350 -19.73 16.28 -21.71
N PRO A 351 -19.32 17.42 -22.30
CA PRO A 351 -17.90 17.77 -22.49
C PRO A 351 -17.11 17.92 -21.18
N ASP A 352 -17.80 18.23 -20.08
CA ASP A 352 -17.23 18.40 -18.74
C ASP A 352 -17.40 17.13 -17.86
N TYR A 353 -17.93 16.03 -18.40
CA TYR A 353 -18.08 14.79 -17.64
C TYR A 353 -16.77 14.00 -17.64
N LEU A 354 -16.13 13.95 -16.47
CA LEU A 354 -14.88 13.22 -16.22
C LEU A 354 -14.85 11.85 -16.90
N PHE A 355 -15.79 10.96 -16.58
CA PHE A 355 -15.77 9.60 -17.12
C PHE A 355 -16.03 9.55 -18.64
N GLY A 356 -16.69 10.55 -19.22
CA GLY A 356 -16.80 10.68 -20.68
C GLY A 356 -15.47 10.98 -21.37
N LEU A 357 -14.57 11.71 -20.69
CA LEU A 357 -13.21 11.96 -21.16
C LEU A 357 -12.32 10.73 -20.96
N THR A 358 -12.40 10.09 -19.79
CA THR A 358 -11.52 8.95 -19.45
C THR A 358 -11.92 7.69 -20.22
N CYS A 359 -13.21 7.42 -20.47
CA CYS A 359 -13.63 6.34 -21.37
C CYS A 359 -13.08 6.52 -22.78
N HIS A 360 -13.09 7.75 -23.31
CA HIS A 360 -12.48 8.04 -24.61
C HIS A 360 -10.97 7.81 -24.59
N ALA A 361 -10.28 8.30 -23.57
CA ALA A 361 -8.85 8.09 -23.44
C ALA A 361 -8.49 6.60 -23.26
N GLN A 362 -9.27 5.83 -22.49
CA GLN A 362 -9.09 4.39 -22.30
C GLN A 362 -9.20 3.62 -23.62
N THR A 363 -10.22 3.88 -24.43
CA THR A 363 -10.35 3.26 -25.77
C THR A 363 -9.17 3.62 -26.69
N LEU A 364 -8.57 4.81 -26.54
CA LEU A 364 -7.36 5.17 -27.28
C LEU A 364 -6.10 4.45 -26.78
N ILE A 365 -6.03 4.05 -25.51
CA ILE A 365 -4.93 3.24 -24.96
C ILE A 365 -4.94 1.86 -25.62
N GLU A 366 -6.11 1.21 -25.68
CA GLU A 366 -6.32 -0.11 -26.30
C GLU A 366 -6.06 -0.09 -27.81
N LEU A 367 -6.45 0.99 -28.49
CA LEU A 367 -6.13 1.21 -29.90
C LEU A 367 -4.69 1.69 -30.16
N GLU A 368 -3.83 1.75 -29.13
CA GLU A 368 -2.44 2.25 -29.14
C GLU A 368 -2.27 3.68 -29.72
N LYS A 369 -3.34 4.49 -29.70
CA LYS A 369 -3.41 5.86 -30.23
C LYS A 369 -2.90 6.90 -29.24
N VAL A 370 -1.65 6.74 -28.79
CA VAL A 370 -1.00 7.57 -27.76
C VAL A 370 -1.17 9.08 -28.02
N ASP A 371 -0.93 9.53 -29.26
CA ASP A 371 -0.94 10.95 -29.62
C ASP A 371 -2.33 11.61 -29.56
N GLU A 372 -3.42 10.84 -29.56
CA GLU A 372 -4.80 11.34 -29.49
C GLU A 372 -5.28 11.53 -28.03
N ILE A 373 -4.55 10.99 -27.02
CA ILE A 373 -4.94 11.01 -25.60
C ILE A 373 -5.07 12.42 -25.02
N PRO A 374 -4.15 13.39 -25.26
CA PRO A 374 -4.29 14.74 -24.72
C PRO A 374 -5.58 15.43 -25.18
N ASP A 375 -5.93 15.28 -26.46
CA ASP A 375 -7.18 15.81 -27.01
C ASP A 375 -8.40 15.06 -26.47
N ALA A 376 -8.32 13.74 -26.25
CA ALA A 376 -9.36 12.98 -25.55
C ALA A 376 -9.64 13.51 -24.14
N MET A 377 -8.59 13.87 -23.40
CA MET A 377 -8.63 14.46 -22.06
C MET A 377 -8.90 15.99 -22.05
N ASN A 378 -9.28 16.60 -23.18
CA ASN A 378 -9.49 18.06 -23.34
C ASN A 378 -8.24 18.91 -22.98
N ASN A 379 -7.04 18.32 -23.03
CA ASN A 379 -5.78 18.91 -22.55
C ASN A 379 -5.85 19.36 -21.06
N LEU A 380 -6.69 18.70 -20.26
CA LEU A 380 -6.79 18.88 -18.81
C LEU A 380 -5.79 17.95 -18.12
N HIS A 381 -4.76 18.52 -17.49
CA HIS A 381 -3.67 17.74 -16.91
C HIS A 381 -3.86 17.46 -15.41
N LYS A 382 -4.78 18.15 -14.73
CA LYS A 382 -5.16 17.93 -13.32
C LYS A 382 -6.67 17.93 -13.14
N LEU A 383 -7.17 17.18 -12.15
CA LEU A 383 -8.60 17.19 -11.80
C LEU A 383 -9.12 18.56 -11.39
N GLN A 384 -8.31 19.41 -10.75
CA GLN A 384 -8.72 20.78 -10.41
C GLN A 384 -8.81 21.71 -11.64
N ASP A 385 -8.44 21.26 -12.84
CA ASP A 385 -8.70 22.00 -14.07
C ASP A 385 -10.21 21.89 -14.48
N LEU A 386 -10.94 20.87 -13.98
CA LEU A 386 -12.40 20.75 -14.10
C LEU A 386 -13.16 21.58 -13.05
N ASP A 387 -12.74 21.51 -11.78
CA ASP A 387 -13.25 22.37 -10.69
C ASP A 387 -12.11 22.86 -9.79
N PRO A 388 -11.64 24.11 -9.98
CA PRO A 388 -10.55 24.69 -9.19
C PRO A 388 -10.84 24.87 -7.70
N LYS A 389 -12.10 24.75 -7.25
CA LYS A 389 -12.48 24.84 -5.83
C LYS A 389 -12.48 23.48 -5.15
N ARG A 390 -12.64 22.41 -5.92
CA ARG A 390 -12.74 21.05 -5.41
C ARG A 390 -11.36 20.52 -5.04
N LYS A 391 -11.24 20.07 -3.79
CA LYS A 391 -10.02 19.46 -3.24
C LYS A 391 -10.16 17.97 -2.93
N LYS A 392 -11.38 17.46 -2.80
CA LYS A 392 -11.65 16.07 -2.40
C LYS A 392 -12.30 15.31 -3.55
N PHE A 393 -11.66 14.21 -3.95
CA PHE A 393 -12.02 13.39 -5.11
C PHE A 393 -12.18 11.95 -4.70
N HIS A 394 -13.08 11.22 -5.37
CA HIS A 394 -13.23 9.80 -5.13
C HIS A 394 -12.00 9.04 -5.65
N THR A 395 -11.62 7.92 -5.03
CA THR A 395 -10.51 7.07 -5.50
C THR A 395 -10.67 6.67 -6.97
N THR A 396 -11.86 6.23 -7.38
CA THR A 396 -12.18 5.95 -8.80
C THR A 396 -12.07 7.16 -9.74
N GLU A 397 -12.32 8.40 -9.27
CA GLU A 397 -12.12 9.62 -10.08
C GLU A 397 -10.63 9.92 -10.27
N LEU A 398 -9.82 9.71 -9.23
CA LEU A 398 -8.36 9.88 -9.25
C LEU A 398 -7.72 8.87 -10.22
N LEU A 399 -8.08 7.60 -10.09
CA LEU A 399 -7.58 6.53 -10.95
C LEU A 399 -7.93 6.78 -12.42
N ALA A 400 -9.22 6.98 -12.71
CA ALA A 400 -9.70 7.16 -14.07
C ALA A 400 -9.06 8.37 -14.75
N PHE A 401 -8.83 9.47 -14.02
CA PHE A 401 -8.22 10.67 -14.60
C PHE A 401 -6.72 10.54 -14.84
N TYR A 402 -5.96 9.99 -13.89
CA TYR A 402 -4.50 9.96 -13.99
C TYR A 402 -3.96 8.74 -14.77
N SER A 403 -4.73 7.64 -14.87
CA SER A 403 -4.33 6.44 -15.63
C SER A 403 -3.94 6.74 -17.10
N PRO A 404 -4.75 7.45 -17.91
CA PRO A 404 -4.35 7.80 -19.28
C PRO A 404 -3.13 8.71 -19.37
N TRP A 405 -2.93 9.60 -18.38
CA TRP A 405 -1.75 10.45 -18.33
C TRP A 405 -0.48 9.67 -17.96
N ILE A 406 -0.56 8.68 -17.06
CA ILE A 406 0.54 7.75 -16.76
C ILE A 406 0.96 7.00 -18.03
N TYR A 407 0.00 6.46 -18.79
CA TYR A 407 0.29 5.79 -20.06
C TYR A 407 0.91 6.74 -21.09
N TYR A 408 0.27 7.89 -21.34
CA TYR A 408 0.76 8.89 -22.29
C TYR A 408 2.20 9.35 -21.98
N TYR A 409 2.49 9.69 -20.71
CA TYR A 409 3.83 10.11 -20.33
C TYR A 409 4.86 8.98 -20.37
N SER A 410 4.46 7.74 -20.11
CA SER A 410 5.34 6.56 -20.24
C SER A 410 5.70 6.31 -21.71
N MET A 411 4.70 6.32 -22.60
CA MET A 411 4.87 6.07 -24.03
C MET A 411 5.62 7.20 -24.76
N THR A 412 5.40 8.46 -24.37
CA THR A 412 6.11 9.62 -24.94
C THR A 412 7.48 9.91 -24.31
N GLY A 413 7.93 9.11 -23.34
CA GLY A 413 9.24 9.29 -22.69
C GLY A 413 9.30 10.43 -21.66
N GLN A 414 8.16 10.98 -21.25
CA GLN A 414 8.03 11.97 -20.17
C GLN A 414 8.03 11.30 -18.79
N ILE A 415 8.98 10.40 -18.56
CA ILE A 415 8.92 9.36 -17.51
C ILE A 415 8.87 9.96 -16.10
N ARG A 416 9.48 11.14 -15.85
CA ARG A 416 9.34 11.88 -14.58
C ARG A 416 7.87 12.19 -14.25
N ALA A 417 7.06 12.58 -15.26
CA ALA A 417 5.64 12.89 -15.05
C ALA A 417 4.80 11.61 -14.84
N ALA A 418 5.10 10.53 -15.55
CA ALA A 418 4.48 9.23 -15.31
C ALA A 418 4.75 8.72 -13.89
N PHE A 419 6.02 8.74 -13.46
CA PHE A 419 6.44 8.37 -12.12
C PHE A 419 5.78 9.25 -11.05
N PHE A 420 5.75 10.56 -11.24
CA PHE A 420 5.09 11.48 -10.31
C PHE A 420 3.60 11.13 -10.13
N LEU A 421 2.88 10.89 -11.22
CA LEU A 421 1.45 10.53 -11.15
C LEU A 421 1.23 9.15 -10.51
N MET A 422 2.09 8.17 -10.79
CA MET A 422 2.04 6.86 -10.11
C MET A 422 2.22 7.02 -8.60
N ARG A 423 3.26 7.76 -8.17
CA ARG A 423 3.51 8.01 -6.74
C ARG A 423 2.41 8.84 -6.08
N LEU A 424 1.77 9.77 -6.81
CA LEU A 424 0.61 10.53 -6.34
C LEU A 424 -0.61 9.63 -6.10
N LEU A 425 -0.86 8.62 -6.96
CA LEU A 425 -1.94 7.65 -6.73
C LEU A 425 -1.66 6.75 -5.52
N ILE A 426 -0.40 6.40 -5.27
CA ILE A 426 0.02 5.64 -4.08
C ILE A 426 -0.11 6.49 -2.81
N GLU A 427 0.38 7.74 -2.81
CA GLU A 427 0.25 8.68 -1.68
C GLU A 427 -1.21 9.01 -1.32
N LEU A 428 -2.12 8.90 -2.29
CA LEU A 428 -3.56 9.10 -2.10
C LEU A 428 -4.33 7.80 -1.84
N GLU A 429 -3.64 6.68 -1.58
CA GLU A 429 -4.25 5.38 -1.24
C GLU A 429 -5.22 4.86 -2.33
N VAL A 430 -5.00 5.24 -3.60
CA VAL A 430 -5.92 4.90 -4.71
C VAL A 430 -5.69 3.50 -5.26
N LEU A 431 -4.47 2.96 -5.12
CA LEU A 431 -4.03 1.70 -5.72
C LEU A 431 -4.05 0.50 -4.75
N GLY A 432 -4.91 0.55 -3.73
CA GLY A 432 -5.19 -0.60 -2.86
C GLY A 432 -6.02 -1.64 -3.61
N ASP A 433 -7.34 -1.62 -3.41
CA ASP A 433 -8.27 -2.58 -4.05
C ASP A 433 -8.44 -2.39 -5.56
N ILE A 434 -7.90 -1.31 -6.15
CA ILE A 434 -8.15 -0.93 -7.55
C ILE A 434 -6.85 -0.84 -8.35
N SER A 435 -6.68 -1.75 -9.30
CA SER A 435 -5.52 -1.80 -10.18
C SER A 435 -5.62 -0.84 -11.39
N LEU A 436 -4.47 -0.41 -11.90
CA LEU A 436 -4.37 0.26 -13.18
C LEU A 436 -4.57 -0.75 -14.33
N HIS A 437 -5.16 -0.31 -15.43
CA HIS A 437 -5.35 -1.14 -16.62
C HIS A 437 -4.01 -1.76 -17.09
N PRO A 438 -3.94 -3.05 -17.49
CA PRO A 438 -2.68 -3.75 -17.74
C PRO A 438 -1.73 -3.08 -18.74
N MET A 439 -2.25 -2.47 -19.81
CA MET A 439 -1.43 -1.73 -20.77
C MET A 439 -0.76 -0.48 -20.17
N VAL A 440 -1.35 0.11 -19.12
CA VAL A 440 -0.82 1.28 -18.40
C VAL A 440 0.31 0.85 -17.48
N LEU A 441 0.12 -0.24 -16.73
CA LEU A 441 1.16 -0.87 -15.92
C LEU A 441 2.36 -1.30 -16.78
N GLU A 442 2.10 -1.96 -17.91
CA GLU A 442 3.16 -2.46 -18.79
C GLU A 442 3.92 -1.33 -19.52
N ALA A 443 3.22 -0.27 -19.96
CA ALA A 443 3.86 0.92 -20.51
C ALA A 443 4.74 1.62 -19.45
N TYR A 444 4.23 1.75 -18.22
CA TYR A 444 4.96 2.32 -17.10
C TYR A 444 6.20 1.48 -16.74
N ARG A 445 6.05 0.16 -16.59
CA ARG A 445 7.15 -0.80 -16.37
C ARG A 445 8.22 -0.65 -17.44
N LYS A 446 7.86 -0.77 -18.73
CA LYS A 446 8.82 -0.61 -19.85
C LYS A 446 9.52 0.74 -19.87
N ALA A 447 8.87 1.82 -19.40
CA ALA A 447 9.48 3.13 -19.29
C ALA A 447 10.46 3.21 -18.12
N THR A 448 10.06 2.79 -16.93
CA THR A 448 10.89 2.84 -15.71
C THR A 448 12.07 1.87 -15.78
N SER A 449 11.89 0.65 -16.30
CA SER A 449 12.97 -0.31 -16.55
C SER A 449 14.08 0.25 -17.45
N LYS A 450 13.76 1.08 -18.45
CA LYS A 450 14.79 1.74 -19.30
C LYS A 450 15.63 2.74 -18.52
N ILE A 451 15.03 3.46 -17.58
CA ILE A 451 15.74 4.41 -16.70
C ILE A 451 16.64 3.65 -15.72
N VAL A 452 16.12 2.58 -15.10
CA VAL A 452 16.84 1.72 -14.16
C VAL A 452 17.99 0.98 -14.85
N SER A 453 17.75 0.36 -16.01
CA SER A 453 18.79 -0.28 -16.83
C SER A 453 19.90 0.70 -17.24
N ALA A 454 19.56 1.94 -17.60
CA ALA A 454 20.54 2.99 -17.90
C ALA A 454 21.33 3.48 -16.66
N TYR A 455 20.77 3.34 -15.46
CA TYR A 455 21.47 3.56 -14.19
C TYR A 455 22.38 2.38 -13.85
N LEU A 456 21.87 1.15 -13.87
CA LEU A 456 22.63 -0.07 -13.61
C LEU A 456 23.77 -0.29 -14.61
N SER A 457 23.61 0.13 -15.87
CA SER A 457 24.71 0.17 -16.86
C SER A 457 25.88 1.07 -16.42
N LYS A 458 25.61 2.15 -15.67
CA LYS A 458 26.65 3.02 -15.09
C LYS A 458 27.30 2.40 -13.86
N VAL A 459 26.52 1.66 -13.07
CA VAL A 459 27.02 0.85 -11.93
C VAL A 459 27.98 -0.24 -12.45
N LYS A 460 27.51 -1.09 -13.37
CA LYS A 460 28.28 -2.18 -14.00
C LYS A 460 29.54 -1.72 -14.76
N SER A 461 29.58 -0.47 -15.24
CA SER A 461 30.78 0.13 -15.86
C SER A 461 31.75 0.81 -14.88
N GLY A 462 31.45 0.82 -13.58
CA GLY A 462 32.24 1.50 -12.55
C GLY A 462 32.20 3.04 -12.65
N TYR A 463 31.21 3.60 -13.34
CA TYR A 463 30.96 5.06 -13.33
C TYR A 463 30.30 5.51 -12.01
N ILE A 464 29.53 4.61 -11.40
CA ILE A 464 29.07 4.65 -10.01
C ILE A 464 29.85 3.53 -9.28
N SER A 465 30.36 3.77 -8.07
CA SER A 465 31.07 2.72 -7.33
C SER A 465 30.13 1.72 -6.64
N LYS A 466 30.67 0.59 -6.16
CA LYS A 466 29.92 -0.40 -5.35
C LYS A 466 29.32 0.28 -4.11
N ASP A 467 30.17 0.96 -3.33
CA ASP A 467 29.79 1.77 -2.17
C ASP A 467 28.68 2.79 -2.52
N ASP A 468 28.87 3.58 -3.58
CA ASP A 468 27.90 4.60 -4.03
C ASP A 468 26.54 4.00 -4.44
N PHE A 469 26.53 2.78 -4.97
CA PHE A 469 25.33 2.04 -5.38
C PHE A 469 24.60 1.45 -4.18
N ILE A 470 25.31 0.66 -3.35
CA ILE A 470 24.76 0.01 -2.16
C ILE A 470 24.26 1.06 -1.17
N GLU A 471 25.05 2.12 -0.94
CA GLU A 471 24.63 3.28 -0.15
C GLU A 471 23.24 3.72 -0.61
N ARG A 472 23.03 3.90 -1.92
CA ARG A 472 21.76 4.30 -2.53
C ARG A 472 20.64 3.26 -2.45
N MET A 473 20.93 1.96 -2.32
CA MET A 473 19.93 0.89 -2.23
C MET A 473 19.51 0.59 -0.79
N MET A 474 20.42 0.78 0.17
CA MET A 474 20.20 0.74 1.62
C MET A 474 19.56 2.05 2.14
N ILE A 475 18.74 2.64 1.27
CA ILE A 475 17.96 3.88 1.39
C ILE A 475 16.51 3.57 1.01
#